data_AF-A0A535VYU0-F1
#
_entry.id   AF-A0A535VYU0-F1
#
_cell.length_a   1.000
_cell.length_b   1.000
_cell.length_c   1.000
_cell.angle_alpha   90.00
_cell.angle_beta   90.00
_cell.angle_gamma   90.00
#
_symmetry.space_group_name_H-M   'P 1'
#
loop_
_entity.id
_entity.type
_entity.pdbx_description
1 polymer ?
#
loop_
_entity_poly.entity_id
_entity_poly.type
_entity_poly.pdbx_seq_one_letter_code
_entity_poly.pdbx_strand_id
1 'polypeptide(L)'
;MPMLRRRRPLLRTAAVGGVAYAAGHHSATKSAAQQQQEADQNAQIADLQQQQDAQQQQAPPPAQPVYQQPAPPPPQAAAPAQSTGLTPDDFAQLKQLGQLHESGVLTDTEFEAAKQKVLGI
;
A
#
# COMPACT_ATOMS: atom_id res chain seq x y z
N MET A 1 -59.00 -7.35 19.06
CA MET A 1 -57.73 -6.79 18.54
C MET A 1 -56.87 -6.24 19.69
N PRO A 2 -56.06 -7.04 20.38
CA PRO A 2 -55.02 -6.55 21.29
C PRO A 2 -53.65 -6.57 20.60
N MET A 3 -52.95 -5.43 20.61
CA MET A 3 -51.61 -5.25 20.05
C MET A 3 -50.54 -5.82 21.01
N LEU A 4 -49.78 -6.82 20.56
CA LEU A 4 -48.66 -7.39 21.32
C LEU A 4 -47.48 -6.41 21.33
N ARG A 5 -47.24 -5.73 22.46
CA ARG A 5 -46.08 -4.86 22.68
C ARG A 5 -44.83 -5.73 22.94
N ARG A 6 -43.84 -5.64 22.04
CA ARG A 6 -42.53 -6.29 22.13
C ARG A 6 -41.81 -5.86 23.42
N ARG A 7 -41.68 -6.77 24.39
CA ARG A 7 -40.77 -6.60 25.53
C ARG A 7 -39.35 -6.89 25.05
N ARG A 8 -38.49 -5.88 25.04
CA ARG A 8 -37.04 -6.07 24.88
C ARG A 8 -36.46 -6.58 26.20
N PRO A 9 -35.54 -7.56 26.19
CA PRO A 9 -34.90 -8.02 27.42
C PRO A 9 -33.98 -6.91 27.96
N LEU A 10 -34.16 -6.54 29.22
CA LEU A 10 -33.15 -5.78 29.95
C LEU A 10 -31.95 -6.72 30.14
N LEU A 11 -30.88 -6.47 29.39
CA LEU A 11 -29.58 -7.09 29.61
C LEU A 11 -29.13 -6.79 31.05
N ARG A 12 -29.27 -7.80 31.92
CA ARG A 12 -28.55 -7.86 33.19
C ARG A 12 -27.09 -8.15 32.87
N THR A 13 -26.33 -7.09 32.65
CA THR A 13 -24.87 -7.16 32.72
C THR A 13 -24.51 -7.33 34.19
N ALA A 14 -24.13 -8.54 34.58
CA ALA A 14 -23.53 -8.80 35.87
C ALA A 14 -22.26 -7.94 35.97
N ALA A 15 -22.23 -7.04 36.95
CA ALA A 15 -21.02 -6.36 37.39
C ALA A 15 -20.09 -7.40 38.01
N VAL A 16 -19.30 -8.05 37.16
CA VAL A 16 -18.17 -8.88 37.58
C VAL A 16 -17.00 -7.93 37.85
N GLY A 17 -16.49 -7.95 39.07
CA GLY A 17 -15.19 -7.35 39.41
C GLY A 17 -15.28 -6.05 40.19
N GLY A 18 -14.94 -6.11 41.48
CA GLY A 18 -14.99 -4.98 42.40
C GLY A 18 -13.93 -3.91 42.17
N VAL A 19 -14.25 -2.69 42.60
CA VAL A 19 -13.43 -1.63 43.23
C VAL A 19 -11.99 -1.32 42.75
N ALA A 20 -11.50 -1.85 41.63
CA ALA A 20 -10.25 -1.41 41.00
C ALA A 20 -10.49 -0.46 39.80
N TYR A 21 -11.64 0.22 39.75
CA TYR A 21 -12.11 0.98 38.59
C TYR A 21 -11.60 2.43 38.54
N ALA A 22 -10.30 2.65 38.73
CA ALA A 22 -9.69 3.97 38.53
C ALA A 22 -8.51 3.96 37.55
N ALA A 23 -7.90 2.80 37.28
CA ALA A 23 -6.71 2.70 36.42
C ALA A 23 -6.97 2.05 35.04
N GLY A 24 -8.18 1.55 34.77
CA GLY A 24 -8.49 0.80 33.53
C GLY A 24 -9.42 1.48 32.52
N HIS A 25 -10.06 2.60 32.88
CA HIS A 25 -11.09 3.21 32.04
C HIS A 25 -10.54 3.76 30.71
N HIS A 26 -9.30 4.25 30.72
CA HIS A 26 -8.67 4.85 29.54
C HIS A 26 -8.37 3.82 28.44
N SER A 27 -8.02 2.58 28.81
CA SER A 27 -7.68 1.53 27.86
C SER A 27 -8.92 0.93 27.20
N ALA A 28 -10.02 0.79 27.94
CA ALA A 28 -11.29 0.29 27.39
C ALA A 28 -11.94 1.27 26.39
N THR A 29 -11.84 2.58 26.65
CA THR A 29 -12.26 3.60 25.67
C THR A 29 -11.32 3.67 24.47
N LYS A 30 -10.02 3.45 24.68
CA LYS A 30 -9.03 3.44 23.60
C LYS A 30 -9.23 2.24 22.67
N SER A 31 -9.54 1.06 23.19
CA SER A 31 -9.84 -0.11 22.35
C SER A 31 -11.11 0.07 21.53
N ALA A 32 -12.16 0.68 22.08
CA ALA A 32 -13.39 0.95 21.33
C ALA A 32 -13.18 2.00 20.22
N ALA A 33 -12.42 3.07 20.52
CA ALA A 33 -12.07 4.09 19.52
C ALA A 33 -11.14 3.54 18.44
N GLN A 34 -10.17 2.70 18.82
CA GLN A 34 -9.26 2.04 17.89
C GLN A 34 -10.02 1.11 16.95
N GLN A 35 -10.97 0.33 17.46
CA GLN A 35 -11.80 -0.54 16.63
C GLN A 35 -12.66 0.23 15.60
N GLN A 36 -13.14 1.42 15.95
CA GLN A 36 -13.81 2.31 14.97
C GLN A 36 -12.83 2.82 13.92
N GLN A 37 -11.65 3.28 14.32
CA GLN A 37 -10.61 3.76 13.40
C GLN A 37 -10.12 2.65 12.45
N GLU A 38 -10.01 1.42 12.92
CA GLU A 38 -9.65 0.26 12.10
C GLU A 38 -10.74 -0.05 11.07
N ALA A 39 -12.01 0.04 11.45
CA ALA A 39 -13.12 -0.16 10.52
C ALA A 39 -13.16 0.91 9.42
N ASP A 40 -12.96 2.19 9.78
CA ASP A 40 -12.92 3.30 8.82
C ASP A 40 -11.72 3.17 7.88
N GLN A 41 -10.53 2.85 8.40
CA GLN A 41 -9.34 2.61 7.58
C GLN A 41 -9.53 1.43 6.63
N ASN A 42 -10.10 0.32 7.10
CA ASN A 42 -10.32 -0.84 6.27
C ASN A 42 -11.34 -0.56 5.14
N ALA A 43 -12.38 0.25 5.41
CA ALA A 43 -13.32 0.70 4.38
C ALA A 43 -12.62 1.57 3.31
N GLN A 44 -11.73 2.46 3.74
CA GLN A 44 -10.99 3.33 2.82
C GLN A 44 -9.98 2.55 1.96
N ILE A 45 -9.32 1.55 2.53
CA ILE A 45 -8.43 0.63 1.79
C ILE A 45 -9.22 -0.19 0.77
N ALA A 46 -10.40 -0.70 1.15
CA ALA A 46 -11.24 -1.47 0.24
C ALA A 46 -11.69 -0.64 -0.97
N ASP A 47 -12.09 0.62 -0.78
CA ASP A 47 -12.47 1.52 -1.87
C ASP A 47 -11.29 1.79 -2.83
N LEU A 48 -10.10 2.06 -2.26
CA LEU A 48 -8.90 2.32 -3.04
C LEU A 48 -8.45 1.09 -3.85
N GLN A 49 -8.57 -0.10 -3.26
CA GLN A 49 -8.28 -1.36 -3.94
C GLN A 49 -9.25 -1.60 -5.10
N GLN A 50 -10.55 -1.33 -4.88
CA GLN A 50 -11.56 -1.44 -5.93
C GLN A 50 -11.29 -0.50 -7.12
N GLN A 51 -10.79 0.72 -6.86
CA GLN A 51 -10.38 1.65 -7.92
C GLN A 51 -9.15 1.15 -8.71
N GLN A 52 -8.19 0.52 -8.03
CA GLN A 52 -7.00 -0.05 -8.68
C GLN A 52 -7.37 -1.24 -9.59
N ASP A 53 -8.25 -2.13 -9.12
CA ASP A 53 -8.72 -3.27 -9.92
C ASP A 53 -9.51 -2.82 -11.16
N ALA A 54 -10.32 -1.76 -11.04
CA ALA A 54 -11.06 -1.19 -12.17
C ALA A 54 -10.14 -0.57 -13.24
N GLN A 55 -9.04 0.09 -12.84
CA GLN A 55 -8.06 0.62 -13.80
C GLN A 55 -7.28 -0.48 -14.53
N GLN A 56 -6.93 -1.58 -13.86
CA GLN A 56 -6.18 -2.65 -14.50
C GLN A 56 -6.98 -3.38 -15.59
N GLN A 57 -8.32 -3.42 -15.49
CA GLN A 57 -9.17 -4.11 -16.48
C GLN A 57 -9.43 -3.31 -17.76
N GLN A 58 -9.07 -2.02 -17.81
CA GLN A 58 -9.23 -1.18 -19.00
C GLN A 58 -7.96 -1.03 -19.85
N ALA A 59 -6.86 -1.72 -19.53
CA ALA A 59 -5.67 -1.70 -20.36
C ALA A 59 -5.92 -2.48 -21.68
N PRO A 60 -5.90 -1.83 -22.86
CA PRO A 60 -6.02 -2.53 -24.14
C PRO A 60 -4.83 -3.49 -24.34
N PRO A 61 -5.03 -4.66 -25.00
CA PRO A 61 -3.95 -5.58 -25.28
C PRO A 61 -2.87 -4.87 -26.11
N PRO A 62 -1.57 -5.05 -25.79
CA PRO A 62 -0.49 -4.46 -26.58
C PRO A 62 -0.55 -5.00 -28.01
N ALA A 63 -0.71 -4.10 -28.97
CA ALA A 63 -0.59 -4.42 -30.38
C ALA A 63 0.82 -4.96 -30.64
N GLN A 64 0.89 -6.21 -31.11
CA GLN A 64 2.13 -6.86 -31.51
C GLN A 64 2.79 -6.04 -32.62
N PRO A 65 4.02 -5.53 -32.44
CA PRO A 65 4.75 -4.90 -33.53
C PRO A 65 5.07 -5.95 -34.59
N VAL A 66 4.53 -5.76 -35.80
CA VAL A 66 4.95 -6.49 -37.00
C VAL A 66 6.34 -5.99 -37.36
N TYR A 67 7.37 -6.71 -36.94
CA TYR A 67 8.74 -6.45 -37.34
C TYR A 67 8.90 -6.73 -38.84
N GLN A 68 9.04 -5.66 -39.62
CA GLN A 68 9.65 -5.73 -40.94
C GLN A 68 11.12 -6.09 -40.74
N GLN A 69 11.50 -7.27 -41.21
CA GLN A 69 12.87 -7.78 -41.21
C GLN A 69 13.76 -6.85 -42.05
N PRO A 70 14.68 -6.08 -41.44
CA PRO A 70 15.67 -5.31 -42.19
C PRO A 70 16.71 -6.27 -42.77
N ALA A 71 17.16 -5.99 -43.98
CA ALA A 71 18.30 -6.68 -44.57
C ALA A 71 19.53 -6.60 -43.62
N PRO A 72 20.32 -7.67 -43.47
CA PRO A 72 21.38 -7.73 -42.47
C PRO A 72 22.47 -6.67 -42.76
N PRO A 73 22.76 -5.76 -41.80
CA PRO A 73 23.94 -4.91 -41.88
C PRO A 73 25.21 -5.76 -41.65
N PRO A 74 26.37 -5.32 -42.17
CA PRO A 74 27.65 -5.99 -41.93
C PRO A 74 27.94 -6.10 -40.42
N PRO A 75 28.57 -7.18 -39.94
CA PRO A 75 28.82 -7.40 -38.53
C PRO A 75 29.73 -6.31 -37.97
N GLN A 76 29.13 -5.37 -37.26
CA GLN A 76 29.80 -4.48 -36.32
C GLN A 76 29.91 -5.22 -35.00
N ALA A 77 31.11 -5.26 -34.43
CA ALA A 77 31.38 -5.86 -33.13
C ALA A 77 30.41 -5.29 -32.08
N ALA A 78 29.59 -6.17 -31.51
CA ALA A 78 28.67 -5.82 -30.44
C ALA A 78 29.47 -5.35 -29.22
N ALA A 79 29.33 -4.08 -28.86
CA ALA A 79 29.63 -3.63 -27.52
C ALA A 79 28.67 -4.37 -26.55
N PRO A 80 29.13 -4.83 -25.39
CA PRO A 80 28.28 -5.53 -24.44
C PRO A 80 27.15 -4.60 -24.01
N ALA A 81 25.91 -4.98 -24.35
CA ALA A 81 24.71 -4.40 -23.76
C ALA A 81 24.78 -4.65 -22.26
N GLN A 82 25.03 -3.58 -21.49
CA GLN A 82 24.97 -3.65 -20.03
C GLN A 82 23.52 -3.94 -19.66
N SER A 83 23.30 -5.12 -19.09
CA SER A 83 22.01 -5.58 -18.61
C SER A 83 21.44 -4.57 -17.61
N THR A 84 20.40 -3.85 -18.00
CA THR A 84 19.57 -2.97 -17.15
C THR A 84 18.65 -3.77 -16.21
N GLY A 85 19.10 -4.91 -15.71
CA GLY A 85 18.33 -5.71 -14.77
C GLY A 85 18.53 -5.15 -13.37
N LEU A 86 17.48 -4.56 -12.78
CA LEU A 86 17.49 -4.16 -11.37
C LEU A 86 17.91 -5.36 -10.52
N THR A 87 19.06 -5.23 -9.89
CA THR A 87 19.61 -6.22 -8.97
C THR A 87 18.94 -6.11 -7.60
N PRO A 88 19.01 -7.16 -6.76
CA PRO A 88 18.57 -7.06 -5.37
C PRO A 88 19.26 -5.93 -4.60
N ASP A 89 20.51 -5.62 -4.97
CA ASP A 89 21.28 -4.50 -4.41
C ASP A 89 20.68 -3.15 -4.81
N ASP A 90 20.23 -2.98 -6.06
CA ASP A 90 19.53 -1.76 -6.51
C ASP A 90 18.25 -1.53 -5.71
N PHE A 91 17.49 -2.60 -5.42
CA PHE A 91 16.32 -2.52 -4.56
C PHE A 91 16.65 -2.12 -3.11
N ALA A 92 17.73 -2.66 -2.55
CA ALA A 92 18.19 -2.26 -1.22
C ALA A 92 18.59 -0.77 -1.19
N GLN A 93 19.23 -0.29 -2.24
CA GLN A 93 19.67 1.09 -2.38
C GLN A 93 18.48 2.06 -2.53
N LEU A 94 17.47 1.70 -3.32
CA LEU A 94 16.21 2.45 -3.43
C LEU A 94 15.50 2.58 -2.07
N LYS A 95 15.50 1.51 -1.26
CA LYS A 95 14.92 1.52 0.09
C LYS A 95 15.70 2.44 1.05
N GLN A 96 17.03 2.42 1.00
CA GLN A 96 17.86 3.31 1.80
C GLN A 96 17.64 4.79 1.41
N LEU A 97 17.53 5.08 0.11
CA LEU A 97 17.20 6.42 -0.38
C LEU A 97 15.85 6.91 0.16
N GLY A 98 14.83 6.05 0.22
CA GLY A 98 13.53 6.37 0.80
C GLY A 98 13.62 6.73 2.29
N GLN A 99 14.34 5.93 3.08
CA GLN A 99 14.55 6.22 4.51
C GLN A 99 15.29 7.54 4.75
N LEU A 100 16.27 7.88 3.89
CA LEU A 100 17.00 9.14 3.98
C LEU A 100 16.14 10.35 3.58
N HIS A 101 15.23 10.18 2.64
CA HIS A 101 14.25 11.21 2.26
C HIS A 101 13.20 11.42 3.36
N GLU A 102 12.67 10.34 3.94
CA GLU A 102 11.72 10.42 5.07
C GLU A 102 12.34 11.05 6.33
N SER A 103 13.64 10.84 6.55
CA SER A 103 14.38 11.49 7.64
C SER A 103 14.79 12.94 7.35
N GLY A 104 14.49 13.45 6.15
CA GLY A 104 14.81 14.81 5.71
C GLY A 104 16.30 15.04 5.47
N VAL A 105 17.10 13.97 5.37
CA VAL A 105 18.54 14.05 5.05
C VAL A 105 18.74 14.32 3.56
N LEU A 106 17.86 13.80 2.70
CA LEU A 106 17.79 14.15 1.28
C LEU A 106 16.57 15.02 0.99
N THR A 107 16.77 16.03 0.13
CA THR A 107 15.68 16.78 -0.48
C THR A 107 15.02 15.98 -1.61
N ASP A 108 13.79 16.34 -1.98
CA ASP A 108 13.04 15.66 -3.06
C ASP A 108 13.83 15.61 -4.38
N THR A 109 14.51 16.71 -4.73
CA THR A 109 15.32 16.80 -5.95
C THR A 109 16.52 15.86 -5.92
N GLU A 110 17.19 15.73 -4.78
CA GLU A 110 18.34 14.83 -4.63
C GLU A 110 17.91 13.36 -4.63
N PHE A 111 16.76 13.06 -4.02
CA PHE A 111 16.18 11.73 -4.02
C PHE A 111 15.85 11.26 -5.45
N GLU A 112 15.22 12.10 -6.27
CA GLU A 112 14.90 11.76 -7.66
C GLU A 112 16.15 11.49 -8.50
N ALA A 113 17.18 12.33 -8.41
CA ALA A 113 18.43 12.15 -9.14
C ALA A 113 19.15 10.84 -8.75
N ALA A 114 19.17 10.51 -7.45
CA ALA A 114 19.76 9.26 -6.96
C ALA A 114 18.97 8.04 -7.44
N LYS A 115 17.63 8.12 -7.45
CA LYS A 115 16.75 7.07 -7.95
C LYS A 115 17.01 6.77 -9.43
N GLN A 116 17.13 7.81 -10.27
CA GLN A 116 17.44 7.69 -11.69
C GLN A 116 18.80 7.01 -11.92
N LYS A 117 19.81 7.38 -11.13
CA LYS A 117 21.14 6.78 -11.19
C LYS A 117 21.13 5.27 -10.87
N VAL A 118 20.31 4.85 -9.92
CA VAL A 118 20.13 3.43 -9.56
C VAL A 118 19.32 2.69 -10.64
N LEU A 119 18.32 3.35 -11.23
CA LEU A 119 17.50 2.79 -12.32
C LEU A 119 18.21 2.77 -13.69
N GLY A 120 19.35 3.46 -13.83
CA GLY A 120 20.07 3.59 -15.09
C GLY A 120 19.31 4.38 -16.16
N ILE A 121 18.47 5.33 -15.74
CA ILE A 121 17.60 6.15 -16.61
C ILE A 121 18.02 7.61 -16.66
#